data_AF-A0A9P7C9A4-F1
#
_entry.id   AF-A0A9P7C9A4-F1
#
_cell.length_a   1.000
_cell.length_b   1.000
_cell.length_c   1.000
_cell.angle_alpha   90.00
_cell.angle_beta   90.00
_cell.angle_gamma   90.00
#
_symmetry.space_group_name_H-M   'P 1'
#
loop_
_entity.id
_entity.type
_entity.pdbx_description
1 polymer ?
#
loop_
_entity_poly.entity_id
_entity_poly.type
_entity_poly.pdbx_seq_one_letter_code
_entity_poly.pdbx_strand_id
1 'polypeptide(L)'
;MMNKRGIEISRLPTLKPWLDEMINKANHILNALLRLRKQQLMTKELDEERIFDVSKIRKRKRPKFEGKCHSCHTSETPEWRRGPNGARTLCNACGLNYAKLAKMTEYRDDTAMK
;
A
#
# COMPACT_ATOMS: atom_id res chain seq x y z
N MET A 1 -61.22 19.08 -17.28
CA MET A 1 -60.20 18.59 -18.23
C MET A 1 -59.14 19.67 -18.40
N MET A 2 -57.98 19.53 -17.74
CA MET A 2 -56.93 20.55 -17.79
C MET A 2 -56.14 20.40 -19.09
N ASN A 3 -56.29 21.40 -19.96
CA ASN A 3 -55.60 21.53 -21.23
C ASN A 3 -54.10 21.78 -20.99
N LYS A 4 -53.30 20.71 -20.97
CA LYS A 4 -51.85 20.76 -20.91
C LYS A 4 -51.34 21.20 -22.30
N ARG A 5 -51.31 22.50 -22.56
CA ARG A 5 -50.55 23.05 -23.70
C ARG A 5 -49.06 22.90 -23.38
N GLY A 6 -48.50 21.76 -23.75
CA GLY A 6 -47.05 21.58 -23.83
C GLY A 6 -46.51 22.61 -24.82
N ILE A 7 -45.56 23.41 -24.37
CA ILE A 7 -44.83 24.33 -25.25
C ILE A 7 -43.94 23.44 -26.13
N GLU A 8 -44.30 23.29 -27.40
CA GLU A 8 -43.45 22.68 -28.42
C GLU A 8 -42.21 23.57 -28.61
N ILE A 9 -41.08 23.15 -28.04
CA ILE A 9 -39.78 23.84 -28.11
C ILE A 9 -39.27 23.97 -29.57
N SER A 10 -39.89 23.25 -30.52
CA SER A 10 -39.57 23.26 -31.95
C SER A 10 -39.94 24.55 -32.71
N ARG A 11 -40.61 25.55 -32.09
CA ARG A 11 -41.06 26.80 -32.77
C ARG A 11 -40.31 28.08 -32.44
N LEU A 12 -39.14 28.03 -31.80
CA LEU A 12 -38.33 29.23 -31.49
C LEU A 12 -36.93 29.14 -32.14
N PRO A 13 -36.77 29.62 -33.40
CA PRO A 13 -35.53 29.50 -34.18
C PRO A 13 -34.30 30.13 -33.53
N THR A 14 -34.49 31.12 -32.67
CA THR A 14 -33.41 31.89 -32.03
C THR A 14 -32.81 31.23 -30.79
N LEU A 15 -33.51 30.26 -30.19
CA LEU A 15 -33.08 29.56 -28.96
C LEU A 15 -32.32 28.25 -29.24
N LYS A 16 -32.46 27.71 -30.45
CA LYS A 16 -31.87 26.42 -30.82
C LYS A 16 -30.33 26.41 -30.78
N PRO A 17 -29.59 27.42 -31.29
CA PRO A 17 -28.13 27.40 -31.24
C PRO A 17 -27.57 27.41 -29.81
N TRP A 18 -28.21 28.16 -28.91
CA TRP A 18 -27.83 28.21 -27.49
C TRP A 18 -28.09 26.88 -26.79
N LEU A 19 -29.23 26.24 -27.08
CA LEU A 19 -29.57 24.93 -26.53
C LEU A 19 -28.57 23.86 -27.02
N ASP A 20 -28.24 23.86 -28.31
CA ASP A 20 -27.24 22.96 -28.89
C ASP A 20 -25.85 23.20 -28.25
N GLU A 21 -25.47 24.46 -27.99
CA GLU A 21 -24.23 24.80 -27.28
C GLU A 21 -24.22 24.27 -25.84
N MET A 22 -25.32 24.44 -25.10
CA MET A 22 -25.46 23.92 -23.74
C MET A 22 -25.37 22.40 -23.70
N ILE A 23 -26.05 21.72 -24.63
CA ILE A 23 -25.98 20.26 -24.79
C ILE A 23 -24.55 19.82 -25.10
N ASN A 24 -23.86 20.53 -25.99
CA ASN A 24 -22.47 20.23 -26.34
C ASN A 24 -21.51 20.41 -25.16
N LYS A 25 -21.68 21.47 -24.36
CA LYS A 25 -20.90 21.68 -23.13
C LYS A 25 -21.18 20.57 -22.11
N ALA A 26 -22.44 20.19 -21.92
CA ALA A 26 -22.82 19.10 -21.03
C ALA A 26 -22.21 17.77 -21.48
N ASN A 27 -22.27 17.46 -22.78
CA ASN A 27 -21.65 16.27 -23.36
C ASN A 27 -20.12 16.28 -23.21
N HIS A 28 -19.47 17.44 -23.36
CA HIS A 28 -18.03 17.57 -23.16
C HIS A 28 -17.63 17.24 -21.72
N ILE A 29 -18.37 17.78 -20.73
CA ILE A 29 -18.16 17.49 -19.31
C ILE A 29 -18.39 16.01 -19.03
N LEU A 30 -19.49 15.43 -19.51
CA LEU A 30 -19.80 14.01 -19.32
C LEU A 30 -18.67 13.12 -19.89
N ASN A 31 -18.21 13.40 -21.11
CA ASN A 31 -17.11 12.67 -21.71
C ASN A 31 -15.80 12.82 -20.94
N ALA A 32 -15.50 14.00 -20.40
CA ALA A 32 -14.34 14.21 -19.55
C ALA A 32 -14.43 13.39 -18.25
N LEU A 33 -15.61 13.37 -17.62
CA LEU A 33 -15.86 12.55 -16.42
C LEU A 33 -15.74 11.05 -16.71
N LEU A 34 -16.25 10.58 -17.85
CA LEU A 34 -16.10 9.19 -18.26
C LEU A 34 -14.62 8.81 -18.49
N ARG A 35 -13.83 9.71 -19.09
CA ARG A 35 -12.37 9.51 -19.25
C ARG A 35 -11.65 9.43 -17.90
N LEU A 36 -11.98 10.33 -16.97
CA LEU A 36 -11.42 10.31 -15.61
C LEU A 36 -11.80 9.02 -14.87
N ARG A 37 -13.06 8.58 -14.99
CA ARG A 37 -13.52 7.32 -14.39
C ARG A 37 -12.77 6.13 -14.96
N LYS A 38 -12.53 6.09 -16.27
CA LYS A 38 -11.74 5.04 -16.91
C LYS A 38 -10.29 5.04 -16.41
N GLN A 39 -9.66 6.20 -16.29
CA GLN A 39 -8.31 6.32 -15.71
C GLN A 39 -8.25 5.80 -14.27
N GLN A 40 -9.24 6.14 -13.43
CA GLN A 40 -9.32 5.66 -12.05
C GLN A 40 -9.46 4.14 -11.94
N LEU A 41 -10.23 3.51 -12.84
CA LEU A 41 -10.37 2.06 -12.88
C LEU A 41 -9.04 1.39 -13.28
N MET A 42 -8.37 1.90 -14.32
CA MET A 42 -7.04 1.42 -14.72
C MET A 42 -6.02 1.55 -13.59
N THR A 43 -6.01 2.67 -12.85
CA THR A 43 -5.11 2.82 -11.68
C THR A 43 -5.44 1.82 -10.57
N LYS A 44 -6.72 1.53 -10.35
CA LYS A 44 -7.15 0.57 -9.34
C LYS A 44 -6.74 -0.87 -9.69
N GLU A 45 -6.85 -1.27 -10.96
CA GLU A 45 -6.39 -2.58 -11.43
C GLU A 45 -4.88 -2.77 -11.22
N LEU A 46 -4.07 -1.74 -11.56
CA LEU A 46 -2.62 -1.76 -11.33
C LEU A 46 -2.25 -1.84 -9.83
N ASP A 47 -3.00 -1.15 -8.97
CA ASP A 47 -2.79 -1.23 -7.51
C ASP A 47 -3.18 -2.60 -6.95
N GLU A 48 -4.28 -3.20 -7.43
CA GLU A 48 -4.71 -4.54 -7.05
C GLU A 48 -3.69 -5.61 -7.48
N GLU A 49 -3.18 -5.56 -8.72
CA GLU A 49 -2.12 -6.44 -9.19
C GLU A 49 -0.84 -6.29 -8.36
N ARG A 50 -0.43 -5.05 -8.06
CA ARG A 50 0.75 -4.77 -7.22
C ARG A 50 0.57 -5.33 -5.80
N ILE A 51 -0.60 -5.14 -5.18
CA ILE A 51 -0.91 -5.67 -3.85
C ILE A 51 -0.86 -7.20 -3.87
N PHE A 52 -1.42 -7.84 -4.91
CA PHE A 52 -1.39 -9.28 -5.07
C PHE A 52 0.04 -9.82 -5.15
N ASP A 53 0.91 -9.21 -5.95
CA ASP A 53 2.31 -9.64 -6.09
C ASP A 53 3.12 -9.44 -4.80
N VAL A 54 2.99 -8.28 -4.14
CA VAL A 54 3.59 -8.03 -2.82
C VAL A 54 3.13 -9.06 -1.78
N SER A 55 1.84 -9.44 -1.80
CA SER A 55 1.29 -10.46 -0.91
C SER A 55 1.87 -11.85 -1.19
N LYS A 56 2.11 -12.20 -2.47
CA LYS A 56 2.72 -13.46 -2.90
C LYS A 56 4.19 -13.53 -2.49
N ILE A 57 4.93 -12.42 -2.61
CA ILE A 57 6.32 -12.29 -2.14
C ILE A 57 6.39 -12.51 -0.62
N ARG A 58 5.49 -11.89 0.16
CA ARG A 58 5.44 -12.05 1.63
C ARG A 58 5.10 -13.48 2.07
N LYS A 59 4.34 -14.23 1.26
CA LYS A 59 3.92 -15.62 1.56
C LYS A 59 5.00 -16.67 1.32
N ARG A 60 6.17 -16.33 0.78
CA ARG A 60 7.33 -17.24 0.78
C ARG A 60 7.77 -17.47 2.22
N LYS A 61 7.16 -18.48 2.87
CA LYS A 61 7.46 -18.92 4.23
C LYS A 61 8.96 -19.19 4.32
N ARG A 62 9.67 -18.39 5.10
CA ARG A 62 11.05 -18.70 5.50
C ARG A 62 11.02 -20.09 6.16
N PRO A 63 11.99 -20.98 5.87
CA PRO A 63 12.05 -22.30 6.49
C PRO A 63 11.97 -22.12 8.01
N LYS A 64 11.10 -22.91 8.66
CA LYS A 64 10.94 -22.89 10.11
C LYS A 64 12.28 -23.31 10.71
N PHE A 65 12.89 -22.41 11.48
CA PHE A 65 14.14 -22.72 12.17
C PHE A 65 13.82 -23.68 13.32
N GLU A 66 14.41 -24.88 13.28
CA GLU A 66 14.20 -25.96 14.27
C GLU A 66 15.18 -25.89 15.46
N GLY A 67 15.98 -24.82 15.58
CA GLY A 67 16.93 -24.65 16.69
C GLY A 67 16.30 -24.07 17.95
N LYS A 68 17.08 -24.09 19.04
CA LYS A 68 16.74 -23.49 20.34
C LYS A 68 17.64 -22.29 20.60
N CYS A 69 17.15 -21.30 21.34
CA CYS A 69 17.97 -20.17 21.78
C CYS A 69 19.13 -20.66 22.65
N HIS A 70 20.37 -20.28 22.34
CA HIS A 70 21.53 -20.71 23.14
C HIS A 70 21.57 -20.12 24.55
N SER A 71 20.80 -19.04 24.80
CA SER A 71 20.78 -18.36 26.10
C SER A 71 19.62 -18.83 26.98
N CYS A 72 18.38 -18.83 26.45
CA CYS A 72 17.19 -19.17 27.22
C CYS A 72 16.50 -20.48 26.78
N HIS A 73 17.08 -21.21 25.83
CA HIS A 73 16.59 -22.50 25.33
C HIS A 73 15.18 -22.52 24.73
N THR A 74 14.52 -21.36 24.55
CA THR A 74 13.23 -21.31 23.84
C THR A 74 13.36 -21.82 22.41
N SER A 75 12.41 -22.66 22.00
CA SER A 75 12.22 -23.10 20.61
C SER A 75 11.23 -22.21 19.85
N GLU A 76 10.56 -21.28 20.54
CA GLU A 76 9.57 -20.40 19.95
C GLU A 76 9.96 -18.93 20.14
N THR A 77 9.96 -18.20 19.03
CA THR A 77 10.25 -16.77 19.02
C THR A 77 9.71 -16.15 17.72
N PRO A 78 9.25 -14.88 17.74
CA PRO A 78 8.80 -14.22 16.52
C PRO A 78 9.92 -13.94 15.50
N GLU A 79 11.18 -13.86 15.94
CA GLU A 79 12.34 -13.65 15.07
C GLU A 79 13.62 -14.24 15.71
N TRP A 80 14.42 -14.95 14.90
CA TRP A 80 15.72 -15.47 15.30
C TRP A 80 16.83 -14.48 14.95
N ARG A 81 17.62 -14.07 15.95
CA ARG A 81 18.69 -13.09 15.83
C ARG A 81 20.07 -13.74 15.87
N ARG A 82 21.08 -13.00 15.39
CA ARG A 82 22.49 -13.37 15.50
C ARG A 82 22.93 -13.30 16.97
N GLY A 83 23.70 -14.29 17.40
CA GLY A 83 24.38 -14.29 18.69
C GLY A 83 25.89 -14.51 18.53
N PRO A 84 26.59 -14.79 19.63
CA PRO A 84 28.04 -14.99 19.61
C PRO A 84 28.45 -16.20 18.74
N ASN A 85 27.59 -17.21 18.65
CA ASN A 85 27.87 -18.45 17.91
C ASN A 85 27.41 -18.39 16.45
N GLY A 86 27.08 -17.20 15.94
CA GLY A 86 26.70 -17.00 14.54
C GLY A 86 25.22 -16.66 14.31
N ALA A 87 24.76 -16.87 13.08
CA ALA A 87 23.42 -16.46 12.65
C ALA A 87 22.32 -17.33 13.28
N ARG A 88 21.20 -16.70 13.66
CA ARG A 88 19.99 -17.36 14.19
C ARG A 88 20.19 -18.20 15.47
N THR A 89 21.19 -17.92 16.28
CA THR A 89 21.46 -18.69 17.52
C THR A 89 20.72 -18.18 18.75
N LEU A 90 20.11 -17.00 18.68
CA LEU A 90 19.38 -16.38 19.79
C LEU A 90 17.94 -16.06 19.40
N CYS A 91 17.04 -16.13 20.36
CA CYS A 91 15.68 -15.62 20.20
C CYS A 91 15.66 -14.08 20.14
N ASN A 92 14.50 -13.51 19.81
CA ASN A 92 14.36 -12.06 19.69
C ASN A 92 14.82 -11.29 20.94
N ALA A 93 14.41 -11.73 22.14
CA ALA A 93 14.76 -11.06 23.40
C ALA A 93 16.27 -11.16 23.70
N CYS A 94 16.83 -12.37 23.68
CA CYS A 94 18.25 -12.60 23.96
C CYS A 94 19.16 -11.91 22.95
N GLY A 95 18.79 -11.93 21.66
CA GLY A 95 19.58 -11.30 20.59
C GLY A 95 19.59 -9.78 20.68
N LEU A 96 18.49 -9.15 21.11
CA LEU A 96 18.46 -7.70 21.37
C LEU A 96 19.36 -7.32 22.55
N ASN A 97 19.33 -8.10 23.63
CA ASN A 97 20.21 -7.88 24.78
C ASN A 97 21.68 -8.03 24.39
N TYR A 98 22.02 -9.10 23.66
CA TYR A 98 23.37 -9.32 23.15
C TYR A 98 23.86 -8.17 22.27
N ALA A 99 23.05 -7.70 21.31
CA ALA A 99 23.42 -6.58 20.45
C ALA A 99 23.65 -5.27 21.23
N LYS A 100 22.86 -5.03 22.28
CA LYS A 100 23.05 -3.87 23.17
C LYS A 100 24.37 -3.97 23.94
N LEU A 101 24.69 -5.15 24.47
CA LEU A 101 25.94 -5.39 25.18
C LEU A 101 27.16 -5.29 24.27
N ALA A 102 27.10 -5.87 23.06
CA ALA A 102 28.18 -5.80 22.08
C ALA A 102 28.51 -4.35 21.67
N LYS A 103 27.49 -3.51 21.48
CA LYS A 103 27.71 -2.07 21.22
C LYS A 103 28.35 -1.34 22.41
N MET A 104 28.01 -1.75 23.63
CA MET A 104 28.58 -1.14 24.84
C MET A 104 30.04 -1.58 25.05
N THR A 105 30.39 -2.82 24.70
CA THR A 105 31.79 -3.27 24.77
C THR A 105 32.65 -2.55 23.74
N GLU A 106 32.18 -2.40 22.50
CA GLU A 106 32.89 -1.60 21.47
C GLU A 106 33.16 -0.17 21.93
N TYR A 107 32.16 0.51 22.52
CA TYR A 107 32.33 1.87 23.03
C TYR A 107 33.33 1.98 24.20
N ARG A 108 33.40 0.96 25.05
CA ARG A 108 34.35 0.93 26.18
C ARG A 108 35.78 0.78 25.70
N ASP A 109 36.01 -0.06 24.71
CA ASP A 109 37.34 -0.28 24.15
C ASP A 109 37.86 0.99 23.44
N ASP A 110 36.98 1.73 22.75
CA ASP A 110 37.33 3.01 22.10
C ASP A 110 37.66 4.15 23.09
N THR A 111 37.09 4.10 24.30
CA THR A 111 37.32 5.14 25.34
C THR A 111 38.57 4.84 26.18
N ALA A 112 38.97 3.57 26.28
CA ALA A 112 40.15 3.15 27.06
C ALA A 112 41.50 3.39 26.34
N MET A 113 41.47 3.80 25.06
CA MET A 113 42.65 4.12 24.23
C MET A 113 42.88 5.64 24.06
N LYS A 114 42.27 6.48 24.92
CA LYS A 114 42.53 7.93 25.03
C LYS A 114 43.04 8.25 26.42
#